data_AF-A0A955EZY4-F1
#
_entry.id   AF-A0A955EZY4-F1
#
_cell.length_a   1.000
_cell.length_b   1.000
_cell.length_c   1.000
_cell.angle_alpha   90.00
_cell.angle_beta   90.00
_cell.angle_gamma   90.00
#
_symmetry.space_group_name_H-M   'P 1'
#
loop_
_entity.id
_entity.type
_entity.pdbx_description
1 polymer ?
#
loop_
_entity_poly.entity_id
_entity_poly.type
_entity_poly.pdbx_seq_one_letter_code
_entity_poly.pdbx_strand_id
1 'polypeptide(L)'
;MSDSTNESLALEFQERFWADHDAGGIKPLAAYLELFSGHHELIATESVAAIAELHGTRASTSHDEAPADRVGSQASRSVSVGGDAPGRFTLSGAIPR
;
A
#
# COMPACT_ATOMS: atom_id res chain seq x y z
N MET A 1 -18.72 20.39 -25.98
CA MET A 1 -18.08 19.31 -26.76
C MET A 1 -16.74 18.86 -26.18
N SER A 2 -16.28 19.39 -25.02
CA SER A 2 -14.97 19.06 -24.45
C SER A 2 -14.92 17.77 -23.62
N ASP A 3 -16.08 17.23 -23.23
CA ASP A 3 -16.18 16.04 -22.36
C ASP A 3 -15.65 14.78 -23.04
N SER A 4 -16.10 14.54 -24.28
CA SER A 4 -15.68 13.38 -25.08
C SER A 4 -14.19 13.37 -25.43
N THR A 5 -13.57 14.54 -25.55
CA THR A 5 -12.11 14.66 -25.75
C THR A 5 -11.34 14.30 -24.48
N ASN A 6 -11.80 14.75 -23.32
CA ASN A 6 -11.18 14.41 -22.04
C ASN A 6 -11.31 12.91 -21.73
N GLU A 7 -12.47 12.31 -22.00
CA GLU A 7 -12.67 10.86 -21.83
C GLU A 7 -11.72 10.05 -22.73
N SER A 8 -11.55 10.47 -23.99
CA SER A 8 -10.64 9.79 -24.93
C SER A 8 -9.18 9.87 -24.46
N LEU A 9 -8.76 11.02 -23.91
CA LEU A 9 -7.41 11.22 -23.39
C LEU A 9 -7.16 10.43 -22.10
N ALA A 10 -8.15 10.37 -21.20
CA ALA A 10 -8.07 9.56 -19.99
C ALA A 10 -7.91 8.08 -20.34
N LEU A 11 -8.67 7.58 -21.31
CA LEU A 11 -8.56 6.20 -21.78
C LEU A 11 -7.17 5.92 -22.38
N GLU A 12 -6.68 6.79 -23.28
CA GLU A 12 -5.36 6.62 -23.89
C GLU A 12 -4.23 6.62 -22.84
N PHE A 13 -4.35 7.47 -21.81
CA PHE A 13 -3.43 7.48 -20.67
C PHE A 13 -3.47 6.15 -19.91
N GLN A 14 -4.66 5.65 -19.55
CA GLN A 14 -4.80 4.40 -18.80
C GLN A 14 -4.24 3.21 -19.57
N GLU A 15 -4.54 3.09 -20.87
CA GLU A 15 -4.00 2.04 -21.73
C GLU A 15 -2.47 2.05 -21.73
N ARG A 16 -1.86 3.25 -21.82
CA ARG A 16 -0.40 3.40 -21.79
C ARG A 16 0.19 3.07 -20.42
N PHE A 17 -0.43 3.55 -19.35
CA PHE A 17 0.01 3.31 -17.97
C PHE A 17 0.06 1.81 -17.66
N TRP A 18 -1.00 1.08 -18.01
CA TRP A 18 -1.06 -0.37 -17.79
C TRP A 18 -0.13 -1.15 -18.71
N ALA A 19 0.07 -0.70 -19.95
CA ALA A 19 1.07 -1.30 -20.84
C ALA A 19 2.51 -1.13 -20.30
N ASP A 20 2.86 0.05 -19.77
CA ASP A 20 4.18 0.30 -19.15
C ASP A 20 4.34 -0.54 -17.88
N HIS A 21 3.28 -0.65 -17.05
CA HIS A 21 3.27 -1.55 -15.90
C HIS A 21 3.50 -3.03 -16.29
N ASP A 22 2.81 -3.54 -17.32
CA ASP A 22 2.97 -4.90 -17.83
C ASP A 22 4.36 -5.15 -18.42
N ALA A 23 4.95 -4.12 -19.06
CA ALA A 23 6.33 -4.14 -19.54
C ALA A 23 7.39 -4.12 -18.41
N GLY A 24 6.96 -4.04 -17.15
CA GLY A 24 7.83 -4.16 -15.97
C GLY A 24 8.24 -2.84 -15.34
N GLY A 25 7.63 -1.72 -15.71
CA GLY A 25 7.92 -0.44 -15.06
C GLY A 25 7.07 0.74 -15.54
N ILE A 26 6.49 1.45 -14.59
CA ILE A 26 5.72 2.67 -14.85
C ILE A 26 6.68 3.85 -15.05
N LYS A 27 6.45 4.64 -16.11
CA LYS A 27 7.25 5.84 -16.40
C LYS A 27 6.95 6.95 -15.38
N PRO A 28 7.90 7.89 -15.14
CA PRO A 28 7.61 9.04 -14.29
C PRO A 28 6.48 9.88 -14.88
N LEU A 29 5.66 10.50 -14.00
CA LEU A 29 4.56 11.39 -14.39
C LEU A 29 4.97 12.45 -15.43
N ALA A 30 6.18 13.01 -15.31
CA ALA A 30 6.72 13.97 -16.25
C ALA A 30 6.70 13.47 -17.71
N ALA A 31 7.04 12.19 -17.94
CA ALA A 31 7.02 11.61 -19.29
C ALA A 31 5.60 11.53 -19.86
N TYR A 32 4.60 11.24 -19.01
CA TYR A 32 3.20 11.24 -19.43
C TYR A 32 2.69 12.67 -19.70
N LEU A 33 3.07 13.65 -18.88
CA LEU A 33 2.71 15.05 -19.11
C LEU A 33 3.29 15.60 -20.42
N GLU A 34 4.50 15.17 -20.81
CA GLU A 34 5.11 15.51 -22.10
C GLU A 34 4.35 14.90 -23.30
N LEU A 35 3.86 13.67 -23.16
CA LEU A 35 3.07 12.97 -24.18
C LEU A 35 1.68 13.60 -24.37
N PHE A 36 1.05 14.03 -23.28
CA PHE A 36 -0.29 14.60 -23.25
C PHE A 36 -0.24 16.12 -22.99
N SER A 37 0.61 16.81 -23.74
CA SER A 37 0.82 18.25 -23.62
C SER A 37 -0.50 19.01 -23.81
N GLY A 38 -0.86 19.83 -22.82
CA GLY A 38 -2.09 20.63 -22.82
C GLY A 38 -3.22 20.10 -21.94
N HIS A 39 -3.09 18.89 -21.37
CA HIS A 39 -4.08 18.27 -20.48
C HIS A 39 -3.49 17.85 -19.13
N HIS A 40 -2.52 18.61 -18.62
CA HIS A 40 -1.73 18.22 -17.44
C HIS A 40 -2.57 17.93 -16.19
N GLU A 41 -3.66 18.68 -15.97
CA GLU A 41 -4.54 18.50 -14.82
C GLU A 41 -5.30 17.16 -14.87
N LEU A 42 -5.79 16.79 -16.06
CA LEU A 42 -6.44 15.51 -16.29
C LEU A 42 -5.46 14.35 -16.07
N ILE A 43 -4.28 14.43 -16.69
CA ILE A 43 -3.28 13.37 -16.61
C ILE A 43 -2.72 13.22 -15.19
N ALA A 44 -2.53 14.31 -14.45
CA ALA A 44 -2.15 14.26 -13.05
C ALA A 44 -3.22 13.56 -12.20
N THR A 45 -4.50 13.87 -12.44
CA THR A 45 -5.63 13.25 -11.74
C THR A 45 -5.71 11.75 -12.02
N GLU A 46 -5.65 11.36 -13.31
CA GLU A 46 -5.68 9.97 -13.72
C GLU A 46 -4.46 9.19 -13.23
N SER A 47 -3.29 9.81 -13.18
CA SER A 47 -2.08 9.19 -12.64
C SER A 47 -2.22 8.88 -11.15
N VAL A 48 -2.81 9.78 -10.38
CA VAL A 48 -3.08 9.53 -8.96
C VAL A 48 -4.09 8.39 -8.79
N ALA A 49 -5.15 8.36 -9.60
CA ALA A 49 -6.13 7.28 -9.59
C ALA A 49 -5.47 5.93 -9.93
N ALA A 50 -4.72 5.86 -11.04
CA ALA A 50 -4.06 4.63 -11.49
C ALA A 50 -3.01 4.12 -10.49
N ILE A 51 -2.25 5.01 -9.86
CA ILE A 51 -1.33 4.64 -8.77
C ILE A 51 -2.11 4.15 -7.54
N ALA A 52 -3.21 4.81 -7.17
CA ALA A 52 -4.05 4.36 -6.07
C ALA A 52 -4.65 2.97 -6.34
N GLU A 53 -5.05 2.67 -7.59
CA GLU A 53 -5.53 1.35 -8.00
C GLU A 53 -4.41 0.29 -7.94
N LEU A 54 -3.22 0.60 -8.45
CA LEU A 54 -2.06 -0.29 -8.37
C LEU A 54 -1.72 -0.66 -6.92
N HIS A 55 -1.71 0.33 -6.02
CA HIS A 55 -1.40 0.12 -4.61
C HIS A 55 -2.58 -0.48 -3.82
N GLY A 56 -3.82 -0.16 -4.19
CA GLY A 56 -5.04 -0.74 -3.64
C GLY A 56 -5.20 -2.22 -3.97
N THR A 57 -4.78 -2.63 -5.17
CA THR A 57 -4.74 -4.05 -5.57
C THR A 57 -3.73 -4.85 -4.74
N ARG A 58 -2.67 -4.19 -4.25
CA ARG A 58 -1.67 -4.79 -3.35
C ARG A 58 -2.20 -5.03 -1.93
N ALA A 59 -3.26 -4.34 -1.51
CA ALA A 59 -3.87 -4.56 -0.20
C ALA A 59 -4.77 -5.82 -0.16
N SER A 60 -5.22 -6.32 -1.32
CA SER A 60 -6.08 -7.51 -1.41
C SER A 60 -5.32 -8.84 -1.57
N THR A 61 -3.98 -8.82 -1.68
CA THR A 61 -3.17 -10.06 -1.78
C THR A 61 -2.58 -10.53 -0.45
N SER A 62 -2.85 -9.85 0.67
CA SER A 62 -2.64 -10.43 2.01
C SER A 62 -3.86 -11.23 2.45
N HIS A 63 -4.00 -12.40 1.83
CA HIS A 63 -4.72 -13.53 2.42
C HIS A 63 -3.81 -14.15 3.47
N ASP A 64 -3.78 -13.59 4.69
CA ASP A 64 -3.23 -14.32 5.86
C ASP A 64 -4.40 -15.00 6.58
N GLU A 65 -4.42 -16.29 6.35
CA GLU A 65 -5.29 -17.32 6.87
C GLU A 65 -5.27 -17.36 8.42
N ALA A 66 -6.44 -17.30 9.06
CA ALA A 66 -6.60 -17.73 10.44
C ALA A 66 -7.92 -18.51 10.64
N PRO A 67 -7.95 -19.84 10.43
CA PRO A 67 -9.05 -20.68 10.91
C PRO A 67 -8.76 -21.05 12.36
N ALA A 68 -9.19 -20.22 13.30
CA ALA A 68 -9.17 -20.56 14.72
C ALA A 68 -10.57 -20.54 15.33
N ASP A 69 -11.53 -21.19 14.66
CA ASP A 69 -12.82 -21.57 15.26
C ASP A 69 -12.87 -23.09 15.49
N ARG A 70 -11.93 -23.60 16.29
CA ARG A 70 -12.05 -24.89 16.96
C ARG A 70 -11.18 -24.90 18.21
N VAL A 71 -11.77 -24.56 19.36
CA VAL A 71 -11.68 -25.40 20.56
C VAL A 71 -12.71 -24.92 21.60
N GLY A 72 -13.91 -25.48 21.50
CA GLY A 72 -14.64 -25.82 22.72
C GLY A 72 -14.00 -27.05 23.35
N SER A 73 -13.86 -27.02 24.68
CA SER A 73 -13.55 -28.14 25.60
C SER A 73 -12.15 -28.16 26.22
N GLN A 74 -12.09 -27.53 27.40
CA GLN A 74 -11.74 -28.19 28.68
C GLN A 74 -10.32 -28.75 28.86
N ALA A 75 -9.53 -28.13 29.76
CA ALA A 75 -9.00 -28.79 30.96
C ALA A 75 -8.13 -27.84 31.79
N SER A 76 -8.58 -27.58 33.03
CA SER A 76 -7.86 -26.89 34.09
C SER A 76 -6.52 -27.57 34.41
N ARG A 77 -5.41 -26.81 34.45
CA ARG A 77 -4.27 -27.11 35.34
C ARG A 77 -3.66 -25.81 35.84
N SER A 78 -3.84 -25.56 37.12
CA SER A 78 -3.22 -24.48 37.89
C SER A 78 -1.70 -24.62 37.91
N VAL A 79 -0.97 -23.51 37.80
CA VAL A 79 0.37 -23.37 38.37
C VAL A 79 0.56 -21.94 38.88
N SER A 80 0.85 -21.84 40.17
CA SER A 80 1.17 -20.58 40.85
C SER A 80 2.64 -20.21 40.60
N VAL A 81 2.88 -18.96 40.22
CA VAL A 81 4.16 -18.24 40.43
C VAL A 81 3.77 -16.75 40.42
N GLY A 82 3.86 -15.95 41.48
CA GLY A 82 4.91 -15.87 42.48
C GLY A 82 5.95 -14.87 42.00
N GLY A 83 5.78 -13.57 42.28
CA GLY A 83 6.84 -12.59 42.02
C GLY A 83 6.37 -11.14 41.84
N ASP A 84 5.93 -10.52 42.93
CA ASP A 84 5.94 -9.06 43.08
C ASP A 84 7.40 -8.59 43.20
N ALA A 85 7.84 -7.71 42.30
CA ALA A 85 9.03 -6.89 42.48
C ALA A 85 8.97 -5.64 41.59
N PRO A 86 8.67 -4.45 42.14
CA PRO A 86 8.85 -3.20 41.43
C PRO A 86 10.29 -2.69 41.62
N GLY A 87 10.92 -2.29 40.51
CA GLY A 87 12.02 -1.34 40.52
C GLY A 87 13.40 -1.93 40.25
N ARG A 88 13.96 -1.59 39.06
CA ARG A 88 15.26 -0.91 39.01
C ARG A 88 15.45 -0.22 37.66
N PHE A 89 15.53 1.11 37.68
CA PHE A 89 16.13 1.88 36.60
C PHE A 89 17.64 1.64 36.62
N THR A 90 18.21 1.19 35.50
CA THR A 90 19.65 1.30 35.26
C THR A 90 19.87 2.05 33.95
N LEU A 91 20.17 3.34 34.09
CA LEU A 91 20.78 4.18 33.06
C LEU A 91 22.23 3.71 32.88
N SER A 92 22.48 2.87 31.87
CA SER A 92 23.84 2.63 31.38
C SER A 92 24.05 3.45 30.11
N GLY A 93 24.38 4.72 30.31
CA GLY A 93 25.00 5.55 29.30
C GLY A 93 26.47 5.15 29.17
N ALA A 94 26.86 4.69 27.98
CA ALA A 94 28.24 4.70 27.54
C ALA A 94 28.24 4.96 26.03
N ILE A 95 28.50 6.22 25.66
CA ILE A 95 28.94 6.66 24.32
C ILE A 95 30.43 7.06 24.48
N PRO A 96 31.19 7.25 23.39
CA PRO A 96 32.15 6.32 22.79
C PRO A 96 33.62 6.76 22.99
N ARG A 97 34.60 5.93 22.58
CA ARG A 97 35.71 6.28 21.66
C ARG A 97 36.30 5.01 21.09
#